data_AF-A0A962Y4P0-F1
#
_entry.id   AF-A0A962Y4P0-F1
#
_cell.length_a   1.000
_cell.length_b   1.000
_cell.length_c   1.000
_cell.angle_alpha   90.00
_cell.angle_beta   90.00
_cell.angle_gamma   90.00
#
_symmetry.space_group_name_H-M   'P 1'
#
loop_
_entity.id
_entity.type
_entity.pdbx_description
1 polymer ?
#
loop_
_entity_poly.entity_id
_entity_poly.type
_entity_poly.pdbx_seq_one_letter_code
_entity_poly.pdbx_strand_id
1 'polypeptide(L)'
;MATHTDSISNTRSERLETRLDPETKRLAERAAALGFGSMADYITRLIREDAPKRLAAQALIQVTSDQFDHFLAACNDTSLNPSERLRKAAARLDKEGFDWR
;
A
#
# COMPACT_ATOMS: atom_id res chain seq x y z
N MET A 1 -5.33 -38.35 -20.89
CA MET A 1 -6.15 -37.58 -19.93
C MET A 1 -5.31 -37.40 -18.67
N ALA A 2 -4.57 -36.29 -18.59
CA ALA A 2 -3.72 -36.00 -17.43
C ALA A 2 -4.58 -35.33 -16.36
N THR A 3 -4.73 -35.97 -15.20
CA THR A 3 -5.43 -35.40 -14.06
C THR A 3 -4.61 -34.29 -13.45
N HIS A 4 -5.20 -33.09 -13.44
CA HIS A 4 -4.74 -31.91 -12.74
C HIS A 4 -4.84 -32.20 -11.23
N THR A 5 -3.70 -32.43 -10.58
CA THR A 5 -3.64 -32.40 -9.12
C THR A 5 -3.28 -30.97 -8.75
N ASP A 6 -4.30 -30.17 -8.45
CA ASP A 6 -4.14 -28.89 -7.77
C ASP A 6 -3.33 -29.12 -6.49
N SER A 7 -2.10 -28.61 -6.49
CA SER A 7 -1.24 -28.58 -5.33
C SER A 7 -1.86 -27.65 -4.28
N ILE A 8 -2.47 -28.25 -3.25
CA ILE A 8 -2.85 -27.54 -2.02
C ILE A 8 -1.59 -26.83 -1.52
N SER A 9 -1.55 -25.50 -1.68
CA SER A 9 -0.47 -24.67 -1.17
C SER A 9 -0.39 -24.86 0.34
N ASN A 10 0.72 -25.42 0.82
CA ASN A 10 1.04 -25.50 2.24
C ASN A 10 1.20 -24.08 2.79
N THR A 11 0.12 -23.48 3.29
CA THR A 11 0.15 -22.12 3.83
C THR A 11 0.94 -22.13 5.13
N ARG A 12 2.22 -21.76 5.09
CA ARG A 12 3.01 -21.55 6.29
C ARG A 12 2.34 -20.46 7.13
N SER A 13 1.92 -20.80 8.33
CA SER A 13 1.49 -19.80 9.32
C SER A 13 2.71 -19.06 9.83
N GLU A 14 2.68 -17.73 9.78
CA GLU A 14 3.67 -16.86 10.41
C GLU A 14 3.16 -16.39 11.79
N ARG A 15 4.09 -16.12 12.71
CA ARG A 15 3.76 -15.77 14.10
C ARG A 15 4.04 -14.29 14.36
N LEU A 16 3.03 -13.59 14.86
CA LEU A 16 3.14 -12.22 15.33
C LEU A 16 3.45 -12.20 16.84
N GLU A 17 4.66 -11.78 17.20
CA GLU A 17 5.02 -11.51 18.59
C GLU A 17 4.82 -10.02 18.90
N THR A 18 4.09 -9.71 19.97
CA THR A 18 3.90 -8.32 20.44
C THR A 18 3.83 -8.26 21.96
N ARG A 19 4.24 -7.14 22.53
CA ARG A 19 4.08 -6.83 23.96
C ARG A 19 2.99 -5.78 24.10
N LEU A 20 1.96 -6.11 24.87
CA LEU A 20 0.86 -5.22 25.19
C LEU A 20 0.92 -4.88 26.67
N ASP A 21 0.63 -3.63 27.01
CA ASP A 21 0.37 -3.28 28.40
C ASP A 21 -0.94 -3.96 28.88
N PRO A 22 -1.14 -4.09 30.21
CA PRO A 22 -2.28 -4.82 30.74
C PRO A 22 -3.65 -4.24 30.36
N GLU A 23 -3.74 -2.92 30.18
CA GLU A 23 -5.00 -2.25 29.85
C GLU A 23 -5.38 -2.53 28.39
N THR A 24 -4.43 -2.35 27.46
CA THR A 24 -4.61 -2.66 26.04
C THR A 24 -4.98 -4.13 25.83
N LYS A 25 -4.32 -5.05 26.55
CA LYS A 25 -4.66 -6.47 26.48
C LYS A 25 -6.11 -6.73 26.93
N ARG A 26 -6.52 -6.20 28.09
CA ARG A 26 -7.90 -6.37 28.60
C ARG A 26 -8.93 -5.77 27.66
N LEU A 27 -8.62 -4.63 27.03
CA LEU A 27 -9.49 -4.00 26.05
C LEU A 27 -9.69 -4.91 24.83
N ALA A 28 -8.60 -5.46 24.29
CA ALA A 28 -8.65 -6.38 23.15
C ALA A 28 -9.40 -7.68 23.48
N GLU A 29 -9.21 -8.24 24.69
CA GLU A 29 -9.93 -9.43 25.16
C GLU A 29 -11.43 -9.17 25.28
N ARG A 30 -11.82 -8.04 25.87
CA ARG A 30 -13.24 -7.64 25.99
C ARG A 30 -13.87 -7.42 24.63
N ALA A 31 -13.17 -6.77 23.70
CA ALA A 31 -13.66 -6.58 22.33
C ALA A 31 -13.82 -7.93 21.61
N ALA A 32 -12.85 -8.83 21.76
CA ALA A 32 -12.92 -10.17 21.19
C ALA A 32 -14.15 -10.95 21.72
N ALA A 33 -14.46 -10.85 23.01
CA ALA A 33 -15.62 -11.51 23.61
C ALA A 33 -16.98 -11.06 23.04
N LEU A 34 -17.05 -9.95 22.30
CA LEU A 34 -18.29 -9.45 21.70
C LEU A 34 -18.67 -10.12 20.37
N GLY A 35 -17.88 -11.07 19.87
CA GLY A 35 -18.23 -11.78 18.64
C GLY A 35 -17.07 -12.40 17.86
N PHE A 36 -15.87 -12.43 18.44
CA PHE A 36 -14.69 -13.06 17.85
C PHE A 36 -14.35 -14.35 18.61
N GLY A 37 -13.83 -15.35 17.89
CA GLY A 37 -13.46 -16.63 18.49
C GLY A 37 -12.32 -16.54 19.50
N SER A 38 -11.44 -15.55 19.33
CA SER A 38 -10.30 -15.30 20.21
C SER A 38 -9.78 -13.87 20.07
N MET A 39 -8.91 -13.46 21.01
CA MET A 39 -8.18 -12.18 20.90
C MET A 39 -7.30 -12.14 19.63
N ALA A 40 -6.72 -13.27 19.24
CA ALA A 40 -5.90 -13.35 18.03
C ALA A 40 -6.73 -13.15 16.76
N ASP A 41 -7.96 -13.69 16.71
CA ASP A 41 -8.88 -13.50 15.58
C ASP A 41 -9.30 -12.03 15.46
N TYR A 42 -9.59 -11.38 16.61
CA TYR A 42 -9.90 -9.95 16.65
C TYR A 42 -8.75 -9.10 16.09
N ILE A 43 -7.52 -9.32 16.57
CA ILE A 43 -6.33 -8.59 16.11
C ILE A 43 -6.08 -8.84 14.61
N THR A 44 -6.18 -10.09 14.17
CA THR A 44 -6.02 -10.45 12.75
C THR A 44 -7.04 -9.76 11.87
N ARG A 45 -8.30 -9.65 12.35
CA ARG A 45 -9.35 -8.95 11.63
C ARG A 45 -9.05 -7.46 11.51
N LEU A 46 -8.62 -6.81 12.60
CA LEU A 46 -8.24 -5.40 12.58
C LEU A 46 -7.12 -5.13 11.56
N ILE A 47 -6.09 -5.97 11.53
CA ILE A 47 -4.99 -5.83 10.56
C ILE A 47 -5.53 -5.93 9.12
N ARG A 48 -6.38 -6.94 8.85
CA ARG A 48 -6.97 -7.15 7.52
C ARG A 48 -7.89 -6.01 7.08
N GLU A 49 -8.48 -5.27 8.02
CA GLU A 49 -9.35 -4.14 7.72
C GLU A 49 -8.60 -2.80 7.59
N ASP A 50 -7.60 -2.55 8.44
CA ASP A 50 -6.90 -1.26 8.49
C ASP A 50 -5.72 -1.20 7.51
N ALA A 51 -4.92 -2.26 7.42
CA ALA A 51 -3.69 -2.24 6.62
C ALA A 51 -3.95 -1.88 5.14
N PRO A 52 -4.97 -2.45 4.45
CA PRO A 52 -5.25 -2.06 3.07
C PRO A 52 -5.61 -0.57 2.93
N LYS A 53 -6.34 -0.01 3.90
CA LYS A 53 -6.74 1.41 3.87
C LYS A 53 -5.53 2.32 4.03
N ARG A 54 -4.61 1.99 4.95
CA ARG A 54 -3.36 2.73 5.17
C ARG A 54 -2.46 2.69 3.94
N LEU A 55 -2.28 1.51 3.36
CA LEU A 55 -1.47 1.33 2.15
C LEU A 55 -2.07 2.08 0.97
N ALA A 56 -3.40 2.03 0.80
CA ALA A 56 -4.09 2.79 -0.24
C ALA A 56 -3.94 4.31 -0.04
N ALA A 57 -4.07 4.81 1.19
CA ALA A 57 -3.90 6.24 1.47
C ALA A 57 -2.47 6.75 1.19
N GLN A 58 -1.46 5.88 1.35
CA GLN A 58 -0.07 6.23 1.02
C GLN A 58 0.22 6.13 -0.48
N ALA A 59 -0.36 5.15 -1.17
CA ALA A 59 -0.06 4.86 -2.57
C ALA A 59 -0.92 5.65 -3.56
N LEU A 60 -2.09 6.12 -3.14
CA LEU A 60 -3.05 6.79 -4.00
C LEU A 60 -3.12 8.28 -3.67
N ILE A 61 -3.03 9.11 -4.70
CA ILE A 61 -3.31 10.54 -4.59
C ILE A 61 -4.80 10.71 -4.92
N GLN A 62 -5.61 11.06 -3.91
CA GLN A 62 -6.99 11.44 -4.14
C GLN A 62 -7.03 12.91 -4.56
N VAL A 63 -7.64 13.16 -5.72
CA VAL A 63 -7.77 14.49 -6.32
C VAL A 63 -9.24 14.81 -6.55
N THR A 64 -9.58 16.10 -6.59
CA THR A 64 -10.91 16.55 -7.04
C THR A 64 -11.08 16.34 -8.55
N SER A 65 -12.32 16.41 -9.05
CA SER A 65 -12.58 16.35 -10.50
C SER A 65 -11.78 17.41 -11.26
N ASP A 66 -11.80 18.66 -10.80
CA ASP A 66 -11.07 19.75 -11.44
C ASP A 66 -9.55 19.51 -11.48
N GLN A 67 -8.98 18.97 -10.39
CA GLN A 67 -7.56 18.60 -10.35
C GLN A 67 -7.24 17.44 -11.29
N PHE A 68 -8.16 16.48 -11.42
CA PHE A 68 -8.03 15.37 -12.36
C PHE A 68 -8.08 15.85 -13.81
N ASP A 69 -9.01 16.74 -14.14
CA ASP A 69 -9.13 17.32 -15.48
C ASP A 69 -7.89 18.16 -15.84
N HIS A 70 -7.38 18.95 -14.89
CA HIS A 70 -6.12 19.69 -15.06
C HIS A 70 -4.93 18.75 -15.28
N PHE A 71 -4.86 17.65 -14.53
CA PHE A 71 -3.82 16.64 -14.71
C PHE A 71 -3.89 16.01 -16.11
N LEU A 72 -5.09 15.60 -16.55
CA LEU A 72 -5.28 15.04 -17.90
C LEU A 72 -4.94 16.04 -18.99
N ALA A 73 -5.35 17.30 -18.85
CA ALA A 73 -4.99 18.36 -19.79
C ALA A 73 -3.47 18.52 -19.90
N ALA A 74 -2.76 18.52 -18.77
CA ALA A 74 -1.29 18.59 -18.75
C ALA A 74 -0.64 17.34 -19.37
N CYS A 75 -1.18 16.14 -19.15
CA CYS A 75 -0.67 14.91 -19.78
C CYS A 75 -0.88 14.88 -21.30
N ASN A 76 -1.98 15.44 -21.79
CA ASN A 76 -2.33 15.45 -23.21
C ASN A 76 -1.73 16.62 -24.00
N ASP A 77 -1.21 17.64 -23.31
CA ASP A 77 -0.57 18.79 -23.95
C ASP A 77 0.86 18.45 -24.38
N THR A 78 1.01 18.16 -25.67
CA THR A 78 2.29 17.86 -26.31
C THR A 78 3.15 19.10 -26.58
N SER A 79 2.63 20.31 -26.34
CA SER A 79 3.39 21.55 -26.51
C SER A 79 4.25 21.91 -25.28
N LEU A 80 3.94 21.31 -24.12
CA LEU A 80 4.65 21.57 -22.89
C LEU A 80 6.07 21.03 -22.94
N ASN A 81 7.04 21.92 -22.70
CA ASN A 81 8.45 21.57 -22.64
C ASN A 81 8.98 21.80 -21.22
N PRO A 82 9.83 20.89 -20.68
CA PRO A 82 10.46 21.12 -19.39
C PRO A 82 11.25 22.42 -19.35
N SER A 83 11.19 23.13 -18.22
CA SER A 83 11.96 24.35 -18.03
C SER A 83 13.47 24.13 -18.23
N GLU A 84 14.21 25.19 -18.57
CA GLU A 84 15.66 25.12 -18.75
C GLU A 84 16.37 24.53 -17.52
N ARG A 85 15.88 24.85 -16.31
CA ARG A 85 16.42 24.32 -15.06
C ARG A 85 16.29 22.79 -14.98
N LEU A 86 15.14 22.23 -15.37
CA LEU A 86 14.91 20.78 -15.38
C LEU A 86 15.77 20.10 -16.44
N ARG A 87 15.89 20.69 -17.64
CA ARG A 87 16.75 20.15 -18.71
C ARG A 87 18.23 20.12 -18.30
N LYS A 88 18.73 21.17 -17.63
CA LYS A 88 20.10 21.19 -17.09
C LYS A 88 20.32 20.14 -16.00
N ALA A 89 19.34 19.92 -15.14
CA ALA A 89 19.42 18.88 -14.11
C ALA A 89 19.46 17.47 -14.72
N ALA A 90 18.61 17.19 -15.71
CA ALA A 90 18.63 15.92 -16.45
C ALA A 90 19.98 15.70 -17.14
N ALA A 91 20.50 16.69 -17.87
CA ALA A 91 21.80 16.59 -18.54
C ALA A 91 22.98 16.38 -17.57
N ARG A 92 22.84 16.76 -16.28
CA ARG A 92 23.83 16.46 -15.25
C ARG A 92 23.74 14.99 -14.80
N LEU A 93 22.53 14.47 -14.61
CA LEU A 93 22.31 13.05 -14.26
C LEU A 93 22.85 12.12 -15.35
N ASP A 94 22.60 12.44 -16.63
CA ASP A 94 23.12 11.67 -17.76
C ASP A 94 24.66 11.61 -17.74
N LYS A 95 25.32 12.72 -17.37
CA LYS A 95 26.80 12.78 -17.23
C LYS A 95 27.32 11.98 -16.04
N GLU A 96 26.52 11.82 -15.00
CA GLU A 96 26.84 11.04 -13.80
C GLU A 96 26.62 9.54 -14.00
N GLY A 97 26.16 9.12 -15.19
CA GLY A 97 25.97 7.70 -15.55
C GLY A 97 24.60 7.14 -15.14
N PHE A 98 23.67 7.99 -14.70
CA PHE A 98 22.28 7.62 -14.47
C PHE A 98 21.48 7.83 -15.76
N ASP A 99 21.62 6.89 -16.70
CA ASP A 99 20.79 6.86 -17.91
C ASP A 99 19.40 6.31 -17.55
N TRP A 100 18.38 7.15 -17.65
CA TRP A 100 16.99 6.83 -17.31
C TRP A 100 16.12 6.59 -18.55
N ARG A 101 16.74 6.54 -19.74
CA ARG A 101 16.10 6.26 -21.02
C ARG A 101 16.17 4.78 -21.39
#